data_AF-A0A839JRK7-F1
#
_entry.id   AF-A0A839JRK7-F1
#
_cell.length_a   1.000
_cell.length_b   1.000
_cell.length_c   1.000
_cell.angle_alpha   90.00
_cell.angle_beta   90.00
_cell.angle_gamma   90.00
#
_symmetry.space_group_name_H-M   'P 1'
#
loop_
_entity.id
_entity.type
_entity.pdbx_description
1 polymer ?
#
loop_
_entity_poly.entity_id
_entity_poly.type
_entity_poly.pdbx_seq_one_letter_code
_entity_poly.pdbx_strand_id
1 'polypeptide(L)'
;MSIFHYISVFVPVTLAFIVPYVLRYHGFTDEKKYRWLLYLACVLFFISWYLPSPLIEGRDTSFTTHFVGGGLFTGLLWIYLVLATRWRAHWLVMAFSVFALVSALGCINELAELFMVKVGLAHITLDDTNWDILANTLGAAAVWIGWVFIRSGVKKDVKKGQRAHDPRH
;
A
#
# COMPACT_ATOMS: atom_id res chain seq x y z
N MET A 1 -0.73 -23.69 8.16
CA MET A 1 -1.08 -23.66 6.72
C MET A 1 -2.48 -23.11 6.45
N SER A 2 -3.53 -23.50 7.20
CA SER A 2 -4.89 -22.99 6.93
C SER A 2 -5.07 -21.48 7.21
N ILE A 3 -4.49 -20.97 8.31
CA ILE A 3 -4.70 -19.58 8.74
C ILE A 3 -4.13 -18.53 7.76
N PHE A 4 -2.98 -18.80 7.15
CA PHE A 4 -2.36 -17.90 6.17
C PHE A 4 -3.19 -17.77 4.88
N HIS A 5 -3.84 -18.85 4.43
CA HIS A 5 -4.77 -18.81 3.30
C HIS A 5 -6.04 -18.03 3.64
N TYR A 6 -6.50 -18.13 4.89
CA TYR A 6 -7.62 -17.32 5.35
C TYR A 6 -7.24 -15.84 5.38
N ILE A 7 -6.06 -15.47 5.90
CA ILE A 7 -5.61 -14.07 5.94
C ILE A 7 -5.42 -13.52 4.51
N SER A 8 -4.80 -14.28 3.61
CA SER A 8 -4.52 -13.86 2.24
C SER A 8 -5.78 -13.52 1.45
N VAL A 9 -6.93 -14.11 1.78
CA VAL A 9 -8.23 -13.84 1.15
C VAL A 9 -9.08 -12.87 1.97
N PHE A 10 -9.18 -13.09 3.28
CA PHE A 10 -10.09 -12.35 4.16
C PHE A 10 -9.74 -10.86 4.23
N VAL A 11 -8.46 -10.52 4.38
CA VAL A 11 -8.00 -9.13 4.46
C VAL A 11 -8.34 -8.34 3.19
N PRO A 12 -7.92 -8.77 1.98
CA PRO A 12 -8.22 -8.01 0.77
C PRO A 12 -9.72 -7.96 0.46
N VAL A 13 -10.47 -9.04 0.71
CA VAL A 13 -11.93 -9.05 0.53
C VAL A 13 -12.59 -8.03 1.46
N THR A 14 -12.23 -8.04 2.74
CA THR A 14 -12.77 -7.11 3.73
C THR A 14 -12.49 -5.66 3.33
N LEU A 15 -11.25 -5.35 2.93
CA LEU A 15 -10.88 -4.00 2.50
C LEU A 15 -11.57 -3.57 1.20
N ALA A 16 -11.77 -4.49 0.25
CA ALA A 16 -12.47 -4.23 -1.00
C ALA A 16 -13.95 -3.81 -0.79
N PHE A 17 -14.56 -4.20 0.33
CA PHE A 17 -15.92 -3.79 0.70
C PHE A 17 -15.95 -2.61 1.67
N ILE A 18 -15.15 -2.64 2.74
CA ILE A 18 -15.19 -1.64 3.81
C ILE A 18 -14.68 -0.30 3.33
N VAL A 19 -13.53 -0.24 2.65
CA VAL A 19 -12.92 1.06 2.28
C VAL A 19 -13.87 1.86 1.37
N PRO A 20 -14.43 1.30 0.29
CA PRO A 20 -15.37 2.05 -0.54
C PRO A 20 -16.68 2.38 0.17
N TYR A 21 -17.17 1.50 1.06
CA TYR A 21 -18.35 1.77 1.87
C TYR A 21 -18.14 3.01 2.76
N VAL A 22 -17.03 3.07 3.50
CA VAL A 22 -16.69 4.20 4.37
C VAL A 22 -16.51 5.49 3.56
N LEU A 23 -15.83 5.42 2.41
CA LEU A 23 -15.65 6.59 1.54
C LEU A 23 -16.99 7.15 1.06
N ARG A 24 -17.90 6.28 0.61
CA ARG A 24 -19.24 6.68 0.16
C ARG A 24 -20.09 7.24 1.29
N TYR A 25 -20.01 6.64 2.48
CA TYR A 25 -20.71 7.11 3.67
C TYR A 25 -20.32 8.57 4.01
N HIS A 26 -19.06 8.94 3.80
CA HIS A 26 -18.55 10.31 3.99
C HIS A 26 -18.70 11.21 2.74
N GLY A 27 -19.43 10.78 1.72
CA GLY A 27 -19.71 11.59 0.52
C GLY A 27 -18.63 11.57 -0.56
N PHE A 28 -17.58 10.74 -0.45
CA PHE A 28 -16.54 10.61 -1.47
C PHE A 28 -16.97 9.67 -2.60
N THR A 29 -17.72 10.20 -3.57
CA THR A 29 -18.27 9.41 -4.69
C THR A 29 -17.26 9.13 -5.81
N ASP A 30 -16.18 9.91 -5.90
CA ASP A 30 -15.09 9.72 -6.89
C ASP A 30 -14.33 8.40 -6.71
N GLU A 31 -14.48 7.73 -5.56
CA GLU A 31 -13.85 6.45 -5.28
C GLU A 31 -14.09 5.43 -6.40
N LYS A 32 -15.29 5.44 -7.01
CA LYS A 32 -15.68 4.48 -8.05
C LYS A 32 -14.75 4.56 -9.27
N LYS A 33 -14.27 5.76 -9.61
CA LYS A 33 -13.33 6.00 -10.72
C LYS A 33 -11.96 5.40 -10.45
N TYR A 34 -11.53 5.41 -9.20
CA TYR A 34 -10.19 4.99 -8.77
C TYR A 34 -10.16 3.60 -8.14
N ARG A 35 -11.31 2.94 -8.00
CA ARG A 35 -11.49 1.64 -7.35
C ARG A 35 -10.60 0.53 -7.91
N TRP A 36 -10.23 0.60 -9.18
CA TRP A 36 -9.29 -0.34 -9.78
C TRP A 36 -7.93 -0.37 -9.06
N LEU A 37 -7.48 0.75 -8.47
CA LEU A 37 -6.26 0.82 -7.67
C LEU A 37 -6.38 -0.01 -6.39
N LEU A 38 -7.55 0.06 -5.74
CA LEU A 38 -7.85 -0.76 -4.56
C LEU A 38 -7.85 -2.25 -4.93
N TYR A 39 -8.46 -2.62 -6.06
CA TYR A 39 -8.46 -4.01 -6.52
C TYR A 39 -7.06 -4.50 -6.87
N LEU A 40 -6.25 -3.68 -7.54
CA LEU A 40 -4.86 -4.00 -7.81
C LEU A 40 -4.08 -4.21 -6.51
N ALA A 41 -4.26 -3.33 -5.53
CA ALA A 41 -3.65 -3.49 -4.21
C ALA A 41 -4.09 -4.83 -3.58
N CYS A 42 -5.39 -5.12 -3.51
CA CYS A 42 -5.93 -6.36 -2.97
C CYS A 42 -5.37 -7.62 -3.66
N VAL A 43 -5.21 -7.58 -4.99
CA VAL A 43 -4.61 -8.68 -5.75
C VAL A 43 -3.13 -8.84 -5.43
N LEU A 44 -2.38 -7.74 -5.32
CA LEU A 44 -0.97 -7.78 -4.92
C LEU A 44 -0.80 -8.35 -3.50
N PHE A 45 -1.67 -7.95 -2.57
CA PHE A 45 -1.71 -8.53 -1.23
C PHE A 45 -1.94 -10.03 -1.29
N PHE A 46 -2.95 -10.49 -2.03
CA PHE A 46 -3.22 -11.93 -2.16
C PHE A 46 -2.01 -12.68 -2.74
N ILE A 47 -1.45 -12.21 -3.86
CA ILE A 47 -0.34 -12.87 -4.56
C ILE A 47 0.91 -12.91 -3.68
N SER A 48 1.17 -11.89 -2.87
CA SER A 48 2.41 -11.80 -2.08
C SER A 48 2.58 -12.98 -1.11
N TRP A 49 1.48 -13.55 -0.61
CA TRP A 49 1.50 -14.74 0.27
C TRP A 49 2.01 -16.01 -0.40
N TYR A 50 2.09 -16.03 -1.73
CA TYR A 50 2.52 -17.19 -2.52
C TYR A 50 3.84 -16.94 -3.24
N LEU A 51 4.44 -15.76 -3.09
CA LEU A 51 5.73 -15.44 -3.68
C LEU A 51 6.86 -15.99 -2.80
N PRO A 52 7.93 -16.55 -3.40
CA PRO A 52 9.10 -16.94 -2.64
C PRO A 52 9.76 -15.70 -2.04
N SER A 53 10.22 -15.85 -0.81
CA SER A 53 10.97 -14.80 -0.11
C SER A 53 12.46 -15.16 -0.09
N PRO A 54 13.37 -14.18 -0.26
CA PRO A 54 14.80 -14.45 -0.20
C PRO A 54 15.24 -14.85 1.21
N LEU A 55 16.22 -15.75 1.27
CA LEU A 55 16.99 -16.01 2.48
C LEU A 55 17.92 -14.81 2.71
N ILE A 56 17.72 -14.08 3.79
CA ILE A 56 18.57 -12.95 4.18
C ILE A 56 19.36 -13.39 5.40
N GLU A 57 20.70 -13.33 5.31
CA GLU A 57 21.61 -13.80 6.37
C GLU A 57 21.35 -15.25 6.83
N GLY A 58 20.84 -16.09 5.92
CA GLY A 58 20.52 -17.49 6.21
C GLY A 58 19.20 -17.71 6.98
N ARG A 59 18.38 -16.67 7.13
CA ARG A 59 17.06 -16.73 7.79
C ARG A 59 15.93 -16.73 6.77
N ASP A 60 14.89 -17.50 7.05
CA ASP A 60 13.62 -17.49 6.31
C ASP A 60 12.84 -16.22 6.64
N THR A 61 13.16 -15.14 5.94
CA THR A 61 12.46 -13.86 6.09
C THR A 61 11.17 -13.84 5.28
N SER A 62 10.15 -13.11 5.74
CA SER A 62 8.93 -12.86 4.97
C SER A 62 9.05 -11.62 4.05
N PHE A 63 10.28 -11.20 3.74
CA PHE A 63 10.59 -9.95 3.04
C PHE A 63 9.74 -9.69 1.79
N THR A 64 9.60 -10.65 0.87
CA THR A 64 8.79 -10.44 -0.35
C THR A 64 7.32 -10.19 -0.02
N THR A 65 6.78 -10.91 0.98
CA THR A 65 5.41 -10.75 1.46
C THR A 65 5.19 -9.34 2.01
N HIS A 66 6.09 -8.83 2.86
CA HIS A 66 5.99 -7.48 3.40
C HIS A 66 6.29 -6.41 2.36
N PHE A 67 7.20 -6.64 1.42
CA PHE A 67 7.48 -5.67 0.36
C PHE A 67 6.26 -5.48 -0.57
N VAL A 68 5.69 -6.59 -1.06
CA VAL A 68 4.58 -6.57 -2.02
C VAL A 68 3.24 -6.36 -1.30
N GLY A 69 2.91 -7.25 -0.36
CA GLY A 69 1.64 -7.26 0.35
C GLY A 69 1.54 -6.24 1.48
N GLY A 70 2.66 -5.76 1.99
CA GLY A 70 2.67 -4.64 2.92
C GLY A 70 2.94 -3.31 2.22
N GLY A 71 4.14 -3.13 1.66
CA GLY A 71 4.61 -1.88 1.08
C GLY A 71 3.87 -1.44 -0.19
N LEU A 72 3.95 -2.22 -1.27
CA LEU A 72 3.29 -1.87 -2.55
C LEU A 72 1.77 -1.75 -2.38
N PHE A 73 1.18 -2.71 -1.68
CA PHE A 73 -0.22 -2.69 -1.27
C PHE A 73 -0.60 -1.37 -0.57
N THR A 74 0.11 -1.01 0.50
CA THR A 74 -0.18 0.20 1.28
C THR A 74 0.01 1.46 0.45
N GLY A 75 1.05 1.51 -0.38
CA GLY A 75 1.29 2.63 -1.28
C GLY A 75 0.14 2.83 -2.28
N LEU A 76 -0.38 1.75 -2.87
CA LEU A 76 -1.50 1.84 -3.83
C LEU A 76 -2.81 2.19 -3.13
N LEU A 77 -3.05 1.62 -1.94
CA LEU A 77 -4.17 2.00 -1.08
C LEU A 77 -4.12 3.50 -0.74
N TRP A 78 -2.93 4.01 -0.41
CA TRP A 78 -2.72 5.42 -0.15
C TRP A 78 -3.03 6.29 -1.37
N ILE A 79 -2.55 5.92 -2.57
CA ILE A 79 -2.88 6.64 -3.81
C ILE A 79 -4.40 6.64 -4.05
N TYR A 80 -5.05 5.49 -3.86
CA TYR A 80 -6.50 5.37 -4.00
C TYR A 80 -7.23 6.34 -3.07
N LEU A 81 -6.85 6.39 -1.79
CA LEU A 81 -7.45 7.30 -0.81
C LEU A 81 -7.25 8.77 -1.19
N VAL A 82 -6.04 9.15 -1.59
CA VAL A 82 -5.71 10.52 -2.04
C VAL A 82 -6.55 10.95 -3.24
N LEU A 83 -6.72 10.06 -4.21
CA LEU A 83 -7.50 10.34 -5.41
C LEU A 83 -9.01 10.37 -5.13
N ALA A 84 -9.50 9.42 -4.34
CA ALA A 84 -10.91 9.32 -3.96
C ALA A 84 -11.38 10.51 -3.10
N THR A 85 -10.53 11.01 -2.21
CA THR A 85 -10.80 12.18 -1.36
C THR A 85 -10.43 13.52 -2.01
N ARG A 86 -9.84 13.48 -3.22
CA ARG A 86 -9.22 14.63 -3.89
C ARG A 86 -8.23 15.39 -3.00
N TRP A 87 -7.58 14.70 -2.07
CA TRP A 87 -6.73 15.34 -1.08
C TRP A 87 -5.53 16.03 -1.72
N ARG A 88 -5.32 17.30 -1.35
CA ARG A 88 -4.21 18.13 -1.80
C ARG A 88 -3.56 18.77 -0.57
N ALA A 89 -2.37 18.31 -0.25
CA ALA A 89 -1.54 18.90 0.79
C ALA A 89 -0.13 19.22 0.25
N HIS A 90 0.66 19.91 1.07
CA HIS A 90 2.07 20.11 0.81
C HIS A 90 2.79 18.76 0.62
N TRP A 91 3.80 18.71 -0.24
CA TRP A 91 4.44 17.44 -0.62
C TRP A 91 5.03 16.69 0.58
N LEU A 92 5.55 17.41 1.59
CA LEU A 92 6.02 16.83 2.85
C LEU A 92 4.90 16.16 3.64
N VAL A 93 3.71 16.77 3.71
CA VAL A 93 2.55 16.19 4.42
C VAL A 93 2.11 14.90 3.73
N MET A 94 2.11 14.92 2.39
CA MET A 94 1.77 13.75 1.60
C MET A 94 2.81 12.62 1.80
N ALA A 95 4.11 12.93 1.78
CA ALA A 95 5.18 11.97 2.05
C ALA A 95 5.12 11.42 3.49
N PHE A 96 4.87 12.29 4.47
CA PHE A 96 4.67 11.88 5.85
C PHE A 96 3.45 10.98 6.00
N SER A 97 2.36 11.26 5.28
CA SER A 97 1.13 10.45 5.39
C SER A 97 1.29 9.03 4.85
N VAL A 98 2.05 8.83 3.76
CA VAL A 98 2.35 7.46 3.29
C VAL A 98 3.26 6.74 4.26
N PHE A 99 4.27 7.44 4.82
CA PHE A 99 5.16 6.90 5.85
C PHE A 99 4.39 6.50 7.12
N ALA A 100 3.48 7.35 7.59
CA ALA A 100 2.64 7.09 8.75
C ALA A 100 1.72 5.90 8.51
N LEU A 101 1.12 5.80 7.32
CA LEU A 101 0.23 4.69 6.97
C LEU A 101 0.98 3.36 6.93
N VAL A 102 2.14 3.30 6.25
CA VAL A 102 2.93 2.06 6.16
C VAL A 102 3.50 1.66 7.53
N SER A 103 3.92 2.62 8.34
CA SER A 103 4.36 2.36 9.71
C SER A 103 3.22 1.81 10.57
N ALA A 104 2.05 2.43 10.51
CA ALA A 104 0.89 1.99 11.30
C ALA A 104 0.43 0.58 10.91
N LEU A 105 0.32 0.29 9.60
CA LEU A 105 -0.05 -1.04 9.13
C LEU A 105 1.03 -2.09 9.42
N GLY A 106 2.32 -1.72 9.31
CA GLY A 106 3.43 -2.58 9.71
C GLY A 106 3.35 -2.95 11.19
N CYS A 107 3.15 -1.97 12.07
CA CYS A 107 2.97 -2.23 13.51
C CYS A 107 1.75 -3.11 13.80
N ILE A 108 0.62 -2.87 13.14
CA ILE A 108 -0.58 -3.72 13.31
C ILE A 108 -0.29 -5.15 12.87
N ASN A 109 0.46 -5.34 11.78
CA ASN A 109 0.83 -6.66 11.30
C ASN A 109 1.72 -7.42 12.30
N GLU A 110 2.79 -6.79 12.80
CA GLU A 110 3.66 -7.37 13.85
C GLU A 110 2.86 -7.74 15.11
N LEU A 111 1.94 -6.86 15.55
CA LEU A 111 1.08 -7.14 16.71
C LEU A 111 0.14 -8.32 16.46
N ALA A 112 -0.39 -8.47 15.24
CA ALA A 112 -1.22 -9.61 14.87
C ALA A 112 -0.41 -10.91 14.85
N GLU A 113 0.80 -10.88 14.32
CA GLU A 113 1.73 -12.03 14.33
C GLU A 113 2.12 -12.44 15.75
N LEU A 114 2.52 -11.47 16.58
CA LEU A 114 2.80 -11.71 18.00
C LEU A 114 1.59 -12.32 18.72
N PHE A 115 0.39 -11.80 18.47
CA PHE A 115 -0.83 -12.35 19.05
C PHE A 115 -1.06 -13.80 18.61
N MET A 116 -0.99 -14.10 17.31
CA MET A 116 -1.17 -15.45 16.76
C MET A 116 -0.16 -16.45 17.34
N VAL A 117 1.11 -16.04 17.52
CA VAL A 117 2.12 -16.88 18.16
C VAL A 117 1.80 -17.09 19.65
N LYS A 118 1.43 -16.04 20.37
CA LYS A 118 1.10 -16.11 21.82
C LYS A 118 -0.12 -16.98 22.12
N VAL A 119 -1.11 -17.00 21.23
CA VAL A 119 -2.31 -17.84 21.38
C VAL A 119 -2.19 -19.22 20.71
N GLY A 120 -1.02 -19.57 20.16
CA GLY A 120 -0.75 -20.87 19.56
C GLY A 120 -1.43 -21.12 18.21
N LEU A 121 -1.87 -20.07 17.51
CA LEU A 121 -2.52 -20.16 16.20
C LEU A 121 -1.54 -20.34 15.04
N ALA A 122 -0.29 -19.92 15.21
CA ALA A 122 0.77 -20.08 14.21
C ALA A 122 2.15 -20.17 14.85
N HIS A 123 3.07 -20.89 14.20
CA HIS A 123 4.51 -20.82 14.49
C HIS A 123 5.15 -19.92 13.43
N ILE A 124 5.49 -18.69 13.81
CA ILE A 124 6.11 -17.66 12.97
C ILE A 124 7.40 -17.22 13.67
N THR A 125 8.47 -17.01 12.90
CA THR A 125 9.73 -16.46 13.40
C THR A 125 9.53 -14.99 13.73
N LEU A 126 9.71 -14.60 15.00
CA LEU A 126 9.53 -13.20 15.45
C LEU A 126 10.83 -12.38 15.41
N ASP A 127 11.93 -12.96 14.93
CA ASP A 127 13.27 -12.33 14.95
C ASP A 127 13.56 -11.48 13.71
N ASP A 128 12.61 -11.38 12.77
CA ASP A 128 12.79 -10.74 11.47
C ASP A 128 12.02 -9.40 11.30
N THR A 129 11.39 -8.89 12.37
CA THR A 129 10.63 -7.62 12.39
C THR A 129 11.36 -6.44 11.72
N ASN A 130 12.69 -6.35 11.86
CA ASN A 130 13.48 -5.28 11.24
C ASN A 130 13.44 -5.36 9.70
N TRP A 131 13.51 -6.58 9.16
CA TRP A 131 13.42 -6.83 7.72
C TRP A 131 12.01 -6.58 7.20
N ASP A 132 11.00 -6.88 8.00
CA ASP A 132 9.59 -6.68 7.64
C ASP A 132 9.26 -5.18 7.57
N ILE A 133 9.72 -4.40 8.55
CA ILE A 133 9.63 -2.92 8.54
C ILE A 133 10.37 -2.32 7.34
N LEU A 134 11.57 -2.82 7.04
CA LEU A 134 12.35 -2.36 5.90
C LEU A 134 11.61 -2.66 4.58
N ALA A 135 11.14 -3.88 4.40
CA ALA A 135 10.41 -4.33 3.22
C ALA A 135 9.14 -3.50 2.99
N ASN A 136 8.33 -3.32 4.04
CA ASN A 136 7.15 -2.46 4.02
C ASN A 136 7.51 -1.05 3.54
N THR A 137 8.52 -0.44 4.16
CA THR A 137 8.96 0.93 3.86
C THR A 137 9.45 1.07 2.42
N LEU A 138 10.26 0.13 1.93
CA LEU A 138 10.79 0.15 0.57
C LEU A 138 9.68 -0.01 -0.49
N GLY A 139 8.73 -0.91 -0.27
CA GLY A 139 7.60 -1.07 -1.19
C GLY A 139 6.73 0.18 -1.25
N ALA A 140 6.39 0.77 -0.10
CA ALA A 140 5.62 2.01 -0.06
C ALA A 140 6.38 3.18 -0.72
N ALA A 141 7.69 3.27 -0.49
CA ALA A 141 8.55 4.28 -1.11
C ALA A 141 8.59 4.13 -2.64
N ALA A 142 8.67 2.91 -3.18
CA ALA A 142 8.65 2.66 -4.62
C ALA A 142 7.37 3.20 -5.28
N VAL A 143 6.21 2.91 -4.67
CA VAL A 143 4.92 3.42 -5.15
C VAL A 143 4.83 4.94 -5.05
N TRP A 144 5.27 5.52 -3.92
CA TRP A 144 5.28 6.96 -3.70
C TRP A 144 6.16 7.69 -4.74
N ILE A 145 7.37 7.22 -4.98
CA ILE A 145 8.30 7.79 -5.96
C ILE A 145 7.68 7.71 -7.36
N GLY A 146 7.14 6.56 -7.76
CA GLY A 146 6.43 6.40 -9.03
C GLY A 146 5.28 7.39 -9.21
N TRP A 147 4.47 7.58 -8.16
CA TRP A 147 3.38 8.56 -8.17
C TRP A 147 3.87 10.01 -8.33
N VAL A 148 4.93 10.40 -7.62
CA VAL A 148 5.53 11.74 -7.74
C VAL A 148 6.04 11.99 -9.16
N PHE A 149 6.69 11.02 -9.78
CA PHE A 149 7.18 11.13 -11.16
C PHE A 149 6.04 11.29 -12.17
N ILE A 150 5.03 10.43 -12.10
CA ILE A 150 3.85 10.51 -12.99
C ILE A 150 3.17 11.88 -12.86
N ARG A 151 2.94 12.34 -11.62
CA ARG A 151 2.25 13.61 -11.38
C ARG A 151 3.08 14.82 -11.82
N SER A 152 4.40 14.75 -11.70
CA SER A 152 5.32 15.80 -12.15
C SER A 152 5.42 15.85 -13.68
N GLY A 153 5.43 14.70 -14.35
CA GLY A 153 5.36 14.59 -15.80
C GLY A 153 4.08 15.23 -16.36
N VAL A 154 2.92 14.82 -15.84
CA VAL A 154 1.61 15.39 -16.24
C VAL A 154 1.58 16.91 -16.08
N LYS A 155 2.11 17.45 -14.97
CA LYS A 155 2.19 18.91 -14.77
C LYS A 155 3.07 19.61 -15.80
N LYS A 156 4.18 18.98 -16.22
CA LYS A 156 5.07 19.53 -17.26
C LYS A 156 4.39 19.53 -18.62
N ASP A 157 3.69 18.46 -18.98
CA ASP A 157 3.00 18.33 -20.26
C ASP A 157 1.84 19.32 -20.40
N VAL A 158 1.04 19.51 -19.34
CA VAL A 158 -0.03 20.52 -19.31
C VAL A 158 0.53 21.93 -19.48
N LYS A 159 1.62 22.27 -18.78
CA LYS A 159 2.28 23.59 -18.94
C LYS A 159 2.85 23.79 -20.34
N LYS A 160 3.38 22.73 -20.98
CA LYS A 160 3.91 22.78 -22.35
C LYS A 160 2.77 22.98 -23.37
N GLY A 161 1.66 22.26 -23.23
CA GLY A 161 0.47 22.42 -24.08
C GLY A 161 -0.17 23.80 -23.96
N GLN A 162 -0.24 24.38 -22.75
CA GLN A 162 -0.74 25.75 -22.54
C GLN A 162 0.16 26.82 -23.19
N ARG A 163 1.50 26.64 -23.17
CA ARG A 163 2.43 27.55 -23.86
C ARG A 163 2.37 27.44 -25.38
N ALA A 164 2.07 26.26 -25.91
CA ALA A 164 1.93 26.05 -27.35
C ALA A 164 0.60 26.59 -27.92
N HIS A 165 -0.38 26.87 -27.05
CA HIS A 165 -1.72 27.31 -27.42
C HIS A 165 -2.01 28.77 -27.02
N ASP A 166 -0.99 29.55 -26.67
CA ASP A 166 -1.11 30.99 -26.43
C ASP A 166 -1.18 31.71 -27.79
N PRO A 167 -2.35 32.27 -28.19
CA PRO A 167 -2.53 32.88 -29.51
C PRO A 167 -1.89 34.29 -29.61
N ARG A 168 -0.97 34.63 -28.70
CA ARG A 168 -0.22 35.90 -28.68
C ARG A 168 1.15 35.83 -29.39
N HIS A 169 1.43 34.73 -30.09
CA HIS A 169 2.58 34.58 -30.98
C HIS A 169 2.15 34.02 -32.34
#